data_AF-A0A9X9R3J3-F1
#
_entry.id   AF-A0A9X9R3J3-F1
#
_cell.length_a   1.000
_cell.length_b   1.000
_cell.length_c   1.000
_cell.angle_alpha   90.00
_cell.angle_beta   90.00
_cell.angle_gamma   90.00
#
_symmetry.space_group_name_H-M   'P 1'
#
loop_
_entity.id
_entity.type
_entity.pdbx_description
1 polymer ?
#
loop_
_entity_poly.entity_id
_entity_poly.type
_entity_poly.pdbx_seq_one_letter_code
_entity_poly.pdbx_strand_id
1 'polypeptide(L)' 'MAQMRNRIKERRKELGLTQLDLAKKASISRQYISKFERNSESEPPSLRVANEIARALGTCIYRVFDLDGNETYSCDDCDE' A
#
# COMPACT_ATOMS: atom_id res chain seq x y z
N MET A 1 18.48 7.70 3.72
CA MET A 1 17.07 7.72 4.16
C MET A 1 16.46 6.39 3.78
N ALA A 2 15.71 5.74 4.67
CA ALA A 2 15.08 4.45 4.36
C ALA A 2 14.01 4.64 3.29
N GLN A 3 14.06 3.84 2.24
CA GLN A 3 13.04 3.79 1.20
C GLN A 3 12.31 2.46 1.30
N MET A 4 11.00 2.48 1.07
CA MET A 4 10.14 1.31 1.13
C MET A 4 9.48 1.08 -0.21
N ARG A 5 9.58 -0.16 -0.70
CA ARG A 5 8.87 -0.62 -1.88
C ARG A 5 7.43 -0.99 -1.55
N ASN A 6 6.55 -0.83 -2.52
CA ASN A 6 5.12 -1.11 -2.35
C ASN A 6 4.44 -1.47 -3.68
N ARG A 7 3.31 -2.19 -3.59
CA ARG A 7 2.46 -2.58 -4.71
C ARG A 7 1.09 -1.90 -4.71
N ILE A 8 0.98 -0.72 -4.08
CA ILE A 8 -0.29 0.01 -3.94
C ILE A 8 -0.95 0.24 -5.31
N LYS A 9 -0.18 0.71 -6.29
CA LYS A 9 -0.67 1.01 -7.65
C LYS A 9 -1.23 -0.23 -8.34
N GLU A 10 -0.56 -1.36 -8.18
CA GLU A 10 -0.93 -2.63 -8.80
C GLU A 10 -2.22 -3.17 -8.18
N ARG A 11 -2.23 -3.36 -6.85
CA ARG A 11 -3.40 -3.84 -6.10
C ARG A 11 -4.62 -2.94 -6.33
N ARG A 12 -4.43 -1.62 -6.36
CA ARG A 12 -5.50 -0.67 -6.66
C ARG A 12 -6.12 -0.90 -8.05
N LYS A 13 -5.28 -1.13 -9.07
CA LYS A 13 -5.73 -1.37 -10.45
C LYS A 13 -6.45 -2.70 -10.60
N GLU A 14 -5.98 -3.75 -9.93
CA GLU A 14 -6.65 -5.07 -9.90
C GLU A 14 -8.08 -4.96 -9.34
N LEU A 15 -8.29 -4.06 -8.37
CA LEU A 15 -9.60 -3.76 -7.79
C LEU A 15 -10.42 -2.74 -8.59
N GLY A 16 -9.93 -2.25 -9.74
CA GLY A 16 -10.63 -1.26 -10.56
C GLY A 16 -10.80 0.13 -9.92
N LEU A 17 -10.02 0.44 -8.88
CA LEU A 17 -10.15 1.68 -8.11
C LEU A 17 -9.35 2.82 -8.76
N THR A 18 -9.86 4.06 -8.72
CA THR A 18 -9.03 5.25 -8.99
C THR A 18 -8.18 5.61 -7.76
N GLN A 19 -7.16 6.45 -7.94
CA GLN A 19 -6.39 6.98 -6.79
C GLN A 19 -7.28 7.71 -5.78
N LEU A 20 -8.34 8.38 -6.26
CA LEU A 20 -9.30 9.08 -5.40
C LEU A 20 -10.15 8.09 -4.60
N ASP A 21 -10.54 6.97 -5.20
CA ASP A 21 -11.34 5.95 -4.51
C ASP A 21 -10.55 5.28 -3.40
N LEU A 22 -9.30 4.92 -3.67
CA LEU A 22 -8.40 4.37 -2.65
C LEU A 22 -8.17 5.38 -1.52
N ALA A 23 -7.91 6.64 -1.87
CA ALA A 23 -7.70 7.70 -0.88
C ALA A 23 -8.92 7.90 0.03
N LYS A 24 -10.13 7.90 -0.53
CA LYS A 24 -11.39 7.95 0.23
C LYS A 24 -11.55 6.73 1.14
N LYS A 25 -11.31 5.53 0.64
CA LYS A 25 -11.40 4.28 1.42
C LYS A 25 -10.40 4.26 2.59
N ALA A 26 -9.17 4.73 2.36
CA ALA A 26 -8.11 4.78 3.36
C ALA A 26 -8.12 6.06 4.22
N SER A 27 -9.13 6.94 4.06
CA SER A 27 -9.25 8.21 4.79
C SER A 27 -7.99 9.10 4.75
N ILE A 28 -7.36 9.18 3.57
CA ILE A 28 -6.15 10.00 3.31
C ILE A 28 -6.30 10.82 2.04
N SER A 29 -5.34 11.71 1.77
CA SER A 29 -5.39 12.55 0.57
C SER A 29 -4.99 11.79 -0.70
N ARG A 30 -5.61 12.13 -1.84
CA ARG A 30 -5.22 11.60 -3.15
C ARG A 30 -3.75 11.87 -3.47
N GLN A 31 -3.23 13.04 -3.09
CA GLN A 31 -1.81 13.39 -3.27
C GLN A 31 -0.89 12.43 -2.50
N TYR A 32 -1.31 11.98 -1.32
CA TYR A 32 -0.55 11.01 -0.52
C TYR A 32 -0.49 9.65 -1.23
N ILE A 33 -1.63 9.13 -1.73
CA ILE A 33 -1.63 7.94 -2.59
C ILE A 33 -0.72 8.13 -3.81
N SER A 34 -0.83 9.27 -4.50
CA SER A 34 0.01 9.55 -5.66
C SER A 34 1.50 9.65 -5.31
N LYS A 35 1.90 9.98 -4.07
CA LYS A 35 3.30 9.96 -3.61
C LYS A 35 3.84 8.54 -3.65
N PHE A 36 3.08 7.56 -3.14
CA PHE A 36 3.48 6.15 -3.13
C PHE A 36 3.46 5.48 -4.50
N GLU A 37 2.60 5.94 -5.42
CA GLU A 37 2.47 5.31 -6.74
C GLU A 37 3.41 5.87 -7.82
N ARG A 38 3.98 7.07 -7.60
CA ARG A 38 4.91 7.70 -8.56
C ARG A 38 6.31 7.10 -8.46
N ASN A 39 6.75 6.83 -7.25
CA ASN A 39 8.04 6.21 -7.01
C ASN A 39 7.77 4.83 -6.40
N SER A 40 8.30 3.79 -7.04
CA SER A 40 8.33 2.44 -6.47
C SER A 40 9.09 2.38 -5.16
N GLU A 41 9.88 3.41 -4.85
CA GLU A 41 10.57 3.62 -3.59
C GLU A 41 10.11 4.94 -2.97
N SER A 42 9.52 4.87 -1.76
CA SER A 42 8.99 6.04 -1.07
C SER A 42 9.37 6.00 0.40
N GLU A 43 9.40 7.17 1.03
CA GLU A 43 9.48 7.26 2.49
C GLU A 43 8.38 6.40 3.13
N PRO A 44 8.70 5.54 4.11
CA PRO A 44 7.72 4.69 4.77
C PRO A 44 6.56 5.52 5.33
N PRO A 45 5.29 5.13 5.09
CA PRO A 45 4.18 5.70 5.83
C PRO A 45 4.29 5.36 7.32
N SER A 46 3.52 6.07 8.16
CA SER A 46 3.28 5.58 9.51
C SER A 46 2.53 4.25 9.46
N LEU A 47 2.73 3.40 10.47
CA LEU A 47 2.05 2.09 10.58
C LEU A 47 0.52 2.22 10.44
N ARG A 48 -0.05 3.29 11.02
CA ARG A 48 -1.48 3.60 10.89
C ARG A 48 -1.90 3.76 9.43
N VAL A 49 -1.17 4.58 8.66
CA VAL A 49 -1.53 4.83 7.26
C VAL A 49 -1.27 3.60 6.39
N ALA A 50 -0.19 2.87 6.65
CA ALA A 50 0.07 1.60 5.97
C ALA A 50 -1.09 0.60 6.17
N ASN A 51 -1.58 0.48 7.41
CA ASN A 51 -2.72 -0.37 7.74
C ASN A 51 -4.03 0.10 7.07
N GLU A 52 -4.33 1.40 7.08
CA GLU A 52 -5.52 1.93 6.40
C GLU A 52 -5.49 1.69 4.88
N ILE A 53 -4.33 1.83 4.25
CA ILE A 53 -4.16 1.51 2.83
C ILE A 53 -4.37 0.01 2.58
N ALA A 54 -3.78 -0.86 3.40
CA ALA A 54 -3.93 -2.30 3.26
C ALA A 54 -5.40 -2.75 3.42
N ARG A 55 -6.08 -2.25 4.46
CA ARG A 55 -7.52 -2.48 4.68
C ARG A 55 -8.38 -1.97 3.52
N ALA A 56 -8.08 -0.79 2.99
CA ALA A 56 -8.79 -0.25 1.84
C ALA A 56 -8.60 -1.08 0.56
N LEU A 57 -7.46 -1.79 0.44
CA LEU A 57 -7.15 -2.75 -0.61
C LEU A 57 -7.63 -4.18 -0.27
N GLY A 58 -8.30 -4.40 0.86
CA GLY A 58 -8.82 -5.70 1.27
C GLY A 58 -7.74 -6.76 1.47
N THR A 59 -6.57 -6.38 1.97
CA THR A 59 -5.43 -7.28 2.16
C THR A 59 -4.63 -6.89 3.40
N CYS A 60 -3.69 -7.75 3.82
CA CYS A 60 -2.75 -7.43 4.89
C CYS A 60 -1.62 -6.48 4.42
N ILE A 61 -0.96 -5.83 5.39
CA ILE A 61 0.13 -4.88 5.15
C ILE A 61 1.32 -5.51 4.41
N TYR A 62 1.66 -6.76 4.74
CA TYR A 62 2.74 -7.53 4.12
C TYR A 62 2.53 -7.79 2.64
N ARG A 63 1.27 -7.85 2.17
CA ARG A 63 0.94 -8.00 0.74
C ARG A 63 0.94 -6.68 -0.03
N VAL A 64 1.23 -5.56 0.64
CA VAL A 64 1.22 -4.21 0.04
C VAL A 64 2.59 -3.55 0.12
N PHE A 65 3.28 -3.68 1.25
CA PHE A 65 4.57 -3.05 1.51
C PHE A 65 5.67 -4.10 1.66
N ASP A 66 6.85 -3.78 1.14
CA ASP A 66 8.05 -4.59 1.28
C ASP A 66 8.70 -4.31 2.65
N LEU A 67 8.35 -5.12 3.64
CA LEU A 67 8.78 -4.94 5.03
C LEU A 67 10.09 -5.66 5.35
N ASP A 68 10.46 -6.68 4.56
CA ASP A 68 11.66 -7.50 4.72
C ASP A 68 12.76 -7.20 3.70
N GLY A 69 12.44 -6.43 2.63
CA GLY A 69 13.39 -6.03 1.59
C GLY A 69 13.59 -7.10 0.51
N ASN A 70 12.79 -8.17 0.54
CA ASN A 70 12.89 -9.29 -0.40
C ASN A 70 11.86 -9.20 -1.53
N GLU A 71 10.98 -8.19 -1.52
CA GLU A 71 9.92 -8.00 -2.51
C GLU A 71 8.98 -9.21 -2.67
N THR A 72 8.84 -10.02 -1.60
CA THR A 72 8.00 -11.23 -1.61
C THR A 72 6.51 -10.88 -1.52
N TYR A 73 6.19 -9.76 -0.85
CA TYR A 73 4.83 -9.31 -0.57
C TYR A 73 3.91 -10.44 -0.08
N SER A 74 4.41 -11.26 0.83
CA SER A 74 3.75 -12.49 1.29
C SER A 74 3.43 -12.42 2.77
N CYS A 75 2.35 -13.09 3.17
CA CYS A 75 1.99 -13.29 4.57
C CYS A 75 1.41 -14.69 4.68
N ASP A 76 2.13 -15.55 5.39
CA ASP A 76 1.74 -16.95 5.62
C ASP A 76 0.56 -17.04 6.59
N ASP A 77 0.35 -16.01 7.42
CA ASP A 77 -0.69 -15.97 8.46
C ASP A 77 -2.00 -15.25 8.02
N CYS A 78 -2.11 -14.84 6.75
CA CYS A 78 -3.19 -13.95 6.30
C CYS A 78 -4.26 -14.60 5.41
N ASP A 79 -4.27 -15.93 5.29
CA ASP A 79 -5.23 -16.70 4.49
C ASP A 79 -6.32 -17.41 5.33
N GLU A 80 -6.62 -16.92 6.54
CA GLU A 80 -7.75 -17.39 7.39
C GLU A 80 -9.04 -16.56 7.21
#